data_AF-A0A7C1PPX3-F1
#
_entry.id   AF-A0A7C1PPX3-F1
#
_cell.length_a   1.000
_cell.length_b   1.000
_cell.length_c   1.000
_cell.angle_alpha   90.00
_cell.angle_beta   90.00
_cell.angle_gamma   90.00
#
_symmetry.space_group_name_H-M   'P 1'
#
loop_
_entity.id
_entity.type
_entity.pdbx_description
1 polymer ?
#
loop_
_entity_poly.entity_id
_entity_poly.type
_entity_poly.pdbx_seq_one_letter_code
_entity_poly.pdbx_strand_id
1 'polypeptide(L)'
;MKAKSSIEKGKRLENFICKEIEEMGLGQARREIGSGSGKKKGDIFANLPFLIEAKHWDKYDMNRWIDQAKHQAEQGNWDRDKWALVFNDFRKGEFQDVYAVIDFWEFLKLLKKDKEPLIKEPDREFKWKLQRLIDSAKAVLKEVKS
;
A
#
# COMPACT_ATOMS: atom_id res chain seq x y z
N MET A 1 -15.31 3.05 -34.89
CA MET A 1 -14.14 2.42 -34.25
C MET A 1 -14.56 1.09 -33.67
N LYS A 2 -13.83 -0.01 -33.87
CA LYS A 2 -14.17 -1.31 -33.26
C LYS A 2 -13.98 -1.21 -31.75
N ALA A 3 -14.93 -1.77 -30.98
CA ALA A 3 -14.79 -1.87 -29.53
C ALA A 3 -13.55 -2.70 -29.18
N LYS A 4 -12.72 -2.20 -28.27
CA LYS A 4 -11.50 -2.88 -27.82
C LYS A 4 -11.84 -4.15 -27.06
N SER A 5 -11.00 -5.17 -27.18
CA SER A 5 -11.15 -6.42 -26.41
C SER A 5 -10.99 -6.17 -24.90
N SER A 6 -11.63 -6.99 -24.07
CA SER A 6 -11.48 -6.94 -22.60
C SER A 6 -10.01 -7.08 -22.18
N ILE A 7 -9.27 -7.96 -22.86
CA ILE A 7 -7.83 -8.15 -22.67
C ILE A 7 -7.10 -6.83 -22.90
N GLU A 8 -7.31 -6.16 -24.03
CA GLU A 8 -6.63 -4.91 -24.38
C GLU A 8 -6.95 -3.78 -23.38
N LYS A 9 -8.19 -3.70 -22.87
CA LYS A 9 -8.56 -2.75 -21.81
C LYS A 9 -7.77 -2.98 -20.52
N GLY A 10 -7.71 -4.24 -20.06
CA GLY A 10 -6.90 -4.63 -18.90
C GLY A 10 -5.43 -4.27 -19.11
N LYS A 11 -4.89 -4.63 -20.28
CA LYS A 11 -3.50 -4.32 -20.65
C LYS A 11 -3.13 -2.85 -20.50
N ARG A 12 -4.05 -1.95 -20.86
CA ARG A 12 -3.84 -0.51 -20.80
C ARG A 12 -3.87 0.02 -19.37
N LEU A 13 -4.79 -0.47 -18.54
CA LEU A 13 -4.80 -0.10 -17.12
C LEU A 13 -3.52 -0.57 -16.43
N GLU A 14 -3.11 -1.80 -16.69
CA GLU A 14 -1.88 -2.35 -16.13
C GLU A 14 -0.64 -1.52 -16.54
N ASN A 15 -0.53 -1.14 -17.82
CA ASN A 15 0.55 -0.27 -18.29
C ASN A 15 0.51 1.13 -17.63
N PHE A 16 -0.69 1.70 -17.47
CA PHE A 16 -0.88 2.98 -16.78
C PHE A 16 -0.37 2.88 -15.34
N ILE A 17 -0.78 1.86 -14.59
CA ILE A 17 -0.35 1.65 -13.20
C ILE A 17 1.18 1.51 -13.09
N CYS A 18 1.81 0.70 -13.95
CA CYS A 18 3.28 0.57 -13.96
C CYS A 18 3.96 1.93 -14.14
N LYS A 19 3.48 2.71 -15.10
CA LYS A 19 4.03 4.04 -15.41
C LYS A 19 3.92 4.97 -14.20
N GLU A 20 2.76 5.04 -13.56
CA GLU A 20 2.54 5.91 -12.39
C GLU A 20 3.43 5.49 -11.20
N ILE A 21 3.62 4.19 -10.95
CA ILE A 21 4.53 3.69 -9.90
C ILE A 21 5.97 4.18 -10.16
N GLU A 22 6.42 4.10 -11.41
CA GLU A 22 7.76 4.55 -11.81
C GLU A 22 7.90 6.07 -11.72
N GLU A 23 6.92 6.84 -12.20
CA GLU A 23 6.93 8.32 -12.17
C GLU A 23 6.88 8.86 -10.74
N MET A 24 6.25 8.16 -9.80
CA MET A 24 6.26 8.48 -8.38
C MET A 24 7.58 8.09 -7.67
N GLY A 25 8.55 7.52 -8.39
CA GLY A 25 9.85 7.17 -7.86
C GLY A 25 9.86 5.92 -6.96
N LEU A 26 8.84 5.06 -7.05
CA LEU A 26 8.70 3.86 -6.22
C LEU A 26 9.45 2.63 -6.78
N GLY A 27 10.24 2.83 -7.83
CA GLY A 27 11.06 1.80 -8.48
C GLY A 27 10.40 1.22 -9.73
N GLN A 28 11.11 0.26 -10.35
CA GLN A 28 10.65 -0.38 -11.60
C GLN A 28 9.37 -1.19 -11.39
N ALA A 29 8.43 -1.03 -12.32
CA ALA A 29 7.18 -1.76 -12.34
C ALA A 29 6.94 -2.39 -13.71
N ARG A 30 6.52 -3.65 -13.72
CA ARG A 30 6.18 -4.37 -14.94
C ARG A 30 4.91 -5.18 -14.76
N ARG A 31 4.30 -5.50 -15.88
CA ARG A 31 3.17 -6.42 -15.91
C ARG A 31 3.62 -7.86 -15.79
N GLU A 32 2.83 -8.68 -15.12
CA GLU A 32 3.07 -10.11 -15.01
C GLU A 32 2.13 -10.88 -15.95
N ILE A 33 2.69 -11.46 -17.01
CA ILE A 33 1.91 -12.17 -18.02
C ILE A 33 1.51 -13.54 -17.47
N GLY A 34 0.20 -13.82 -17.46
CA GLY A 34 -0.31 -15.13 -17.02
C GLY A 34 -0.34 -15.31 -15.50
N SER A 35 -0.41 -14.20 -14.75
CA SER A 35 -0.46 -14.15 -13.28
C SER A 35 -1.49 -15.12 -12.65
N GLY A 36 -2.67 -15.26 -13.27
CA GLY A 36 -3.73 -16.15 -12.76
C GLY A 36 -3.31 -17.61 -12.64
N SER A 37 -2.57 -18.14 -13.62
CA SER A 37 -2.13 -19.55 -13.68
C SER A 37 -0.64 -19.75 -13.39
N GLY A 38 0.13 -18.67 -13.38
CA GLY A 38 1.58 -18.70 -13.18
C GLY A 38 2.01 -18.91 -11.73
N LYS A 39 3.32 -19.12 -11.54
CA LYS A 39 3.97 -19.16 -10.22
C LYS A 39 4.06 -17.77 -9.58
N LYS A 40 4.16 -16.73 -10.40
CA LYS A 40 4.12 -15.33 -9.98
C LYS A 40 2.68 -14.85 -10.03
N LYS A 41 2.22 -14.22 -8.95
CA LYS A 41 0.83 -13.75 -8.76
C LYS A 41 0.76 -12.23 -8.80
N GLY A 42 -0.43 -11.70 -9.03
CA GLY A 42 -0.67 -10.27 -9.23
C GLY A 42 -0.47 -9.85 -10.67
N ASP A 43 -1.20 -8.84 -11.11
CA ASP A 43 -1.12 -8.32 -12.47
C ASP A 43 0.10 -7.43 -12.68
N ILE A 44 0.57 -6.79 -11.60
CA ILE A 44 1.73 -5.90 -11.59
C ILE A 44 2.79 -6.43 -10.62
N PHE A 45 4.00 -6.60 -11.13
CA PHE A 45 5.20 -6.76 -10.33
C PHE A 45 5.87 -5.40 -10.13
N ALA A 46 6.04 -4.99 -8.89
CA ALA A 46 6.83 -3.84 -8.48
C ALA A 46 7.50 -4.14 -7.14
N ASN A 47 8.55 -3.39 -6.78
CA ASN A 47 9.18 -3.51 -5.46
C ASN A 47 8.35 -2.83 -4.36
N LEU A 48 7.07 -3.17 -4.30
CA LEU A 48 6.09 -2.66 -3.34
C LEU A 48 5.70 -3.78 -2.37
N PRO A 49 5.37 -3.46 -1.11
CA PRO A 49 4.96 -4.46 -0.13
C PRO A 49 3.51 -4.93 -0.33
N PHE A 50 2.98 -4.88 -1.55
CA PHE A 50 1.62 -5.26 -1.91
C PHE A 50 1.62 -6.01 -3.23
N LEU A 51 0.82 -7.07 -3.31
CA LEU A 51 0.41 -7.65 -4.58
C LEU A 51 -0.68 -6.77 -5.20
N ILE A 52 -0.51 -6.39 -6.46
CA ILE A 52 -1.46 -5.51 -7.16
C ILE A 52 -2.27 -6.32 -8.16
N GLU A 53 -3.60 -6.30 -8.01
CA GLU A 53 -4.58 -6.81 -8.95
C GLU A 53 -5.28 -5.63 -9.63
N ALA A 54 -5.37 -5.63 -10.97
CA ALA A 54 -5.89 -4.51 -11.75
C ALA A 54 -7.20 -4.87 -12.45
N LYS A 55 -8.27 -4.09 -12.24
CA LYS A 55 -9.59 -4.31 -12.85
C LYS A 55 -10.05 -3.12 -13.68
N HIS A 56 -10.26 -3.36 -14.97
CA HIS A 56 -10.87 -2.41 -15.89
C HIS A 56 -12.17 -3.02 -16.45
N TRP A 57 -13.29 -2.73 -15.80
CA TRP A 57 -14.59 -3.31 -16.15
C TRP A 57 -15.68 -2.23 -16.15
N ASP A 58 -16.74 -2.40 -16.95
CA ASP A 58 -17.94 -1.55 -17.01
C ASP A 58 -18.92 -1.68 -15.82
N LYS A 59 -18.60 -2.51 -14.84
CA LYS A 59 -19.39 -2.72 -13.62
C LYS A 59 -18.47 -3.11 -12.48
N TYR A 60 -18.90 -2.84 -11.25
CA TYR A 60 -18.17 -3.24 -10.05
C TYR A 60 -18.64 -4.59 -9.52
N ASP A 61 -17.68 -5.45 -9.18
CA ASP A 61 -17.89 -6.70 -8.45
C ASP A 61 -16.85 -6.79 -7.32
N MET A 62 -16.94 -5.84 -6.38
CA MET A 62 -15.87 -5.57 -5.41
C MET A 62 -15.56 -6.77 -4.53
N ASN A 63 -16.58 -7.43 -3.98
CA ASN A 63 -16.36 -8.57 -3.08
C ASN A 63 -15.56 -9.67 -3.78
N ARG A 64 -15.96 -10.04 -5.00
CA ARG A 64 -15.26 -11.05 -5.79
C ARG A 64 -13.83 -10.63 -6.13
N TRP A 65 -13.62 -9.37 -6.52
CA TRP A 65 -12.30 -8.86 -6.87
C TRP A 65 -11.37 -8.80 -5.65
N ILE A 66 -11.90 -8.42 -4.49
CA ILE A 66 -11.20 -8.45 -3.21
C ILE A 66 -10.80 -9.88 -2.84
N ASP A 67 -11.74 -10.83 -2.92
CA ASP A 67 -11.46 -12.24 -2.61
C ASP A 67 -10.38 -12.81 -3.53
N GLN A 68 -10.42 -12.46 -4.82
CA GLN A 68 -9.40 -12.84 -5.78
C GLN A 68 -8.03 -12.25 -5.42
N ALA A 69 -7.96 -10.96 -5.12
CA ALA A 69 -6.71 -10.28 -4.76
C ALA A 69 -6.10 -10.86 -3.48
N LYS A 70 -6.93 -11.11 -2.45
CA LYS A 70 -6.51 -11.78 -1.20
C LYS A 70 -5.94 -13.17 -1.45
N HIS A 71 -6.63 -13.97 -2.26
CA HIS A 71 -6.18 -15.33 -2.57
C HIS A 71 -4.87 -15.35 -3.35
N GLN A 72 -4.69 -14.41 -4.29
CA GLN A 72 -3.42 -14.26 -5.00
C GLN A 72 -2.28 -13.78 -4.09
N ALA A 73 -2.54 -12.86 -3.16
CA ALA A 73 -1.54 -12.41 -2.19
C ALA A 73 -1.08 -13.52 -1.26
N GLU A 74 -2.01 -14.35 -0.78
CA GLU A 74 -1.71 -15.56 -0.02
C GLU A 74 -0.76 -16.50 -0.79
N GLN A 75 -0.98 -16.68 -2.10
CA GLN A 75 -0.15 -17.53 -2.95
C GLN A 75 1.20 -16.90 -3.36
N GLY A 76 1.23 -15.59 -3.60
CA GLY A 76 2.36 -14.90 -4.20
C GLY A 76 3.30 -14.20 -3.22
N ASN A 77 2.79 -13.77 -2.06
CA ASN A 77 3.50 -12.90 -1.12
C ASN A 77 3.59 -13.49 0.30
N TRP A 78 3.08 -14.71 0.53
CA TRP A 78 2.94 -15.40 1.83
C TRP A 78 2.10 -14.66 2.89
N ASP A 79 1.69 -13.41 2.65
CA ASP A 79 0.86 -12.59 3.52
C ASP A 79 -0.43 -12.19 2.79
N ARG A 80 -1.55 -12.72 3.30
CA ARG A 80 -2.90 -12.51 2.75
C ARG A 80 -3.37 -11.07 2.85
N ASP A 81 -2.80 -10.27 3.76
CA ASP A 81 -3.22 -8.88 3.98
C ASP A 81 -2.48 -7.90 3.03
N LYS A 82 -1.41 -8.36 2.37
CA LYS A 82 -0.59 -7.56 1.45
C LYS A 82 -1.09 -7.62 0.01
N TRP A 83 -2.31 -7.12 -0.20
CA TRP A 83 -2.94 -6.97 -1.52
C TRP A 83 -3.46 -5.55 -1.74
N ALA A 84 -3.52 -5.14 -2.99
CA ALA A 84 -4.18 -3.93 -3.45
C ALA A 84 -4.98 -4.23 -4.72
N LEU A 85 -6.28 -3.94 -4.67
CA LEU A 85 -7.15 -3.95 -5.85
C LEU A 85 -7.15 -2.55 -6.45
N VAL A 86 -6.61 -2.40 -7.65
CA VAL A 86 -6.60 -1.13 -8.38
C VAL A 86 -7.62 -1.19 -9.50
N PHE A 87 -8.53 -0.22 -9.57
CA PHE A 87 -9.56 -0.20 -10.60
C PHE A 87 -9.81 1.19 -11.16
N ASN A 88 -10.13 1.24 -12.45
CA ASN A 88 -10.57 2.46 -13.12
C ASN A 88 -12.06 2.70 -12.85
N ASP A 89 -12.45 3.95 -12.58
CA ASP A 89 -13.86 4.32 -12.52
C ASP A 89 -14.52 4.27 -13.90
N PHE A 90 -15.43 3.31 -14.10
CA PHE A 90 -16.12 3.16 -15.38
C PHE A 90 -17.10 4.30 -15.69
N ARG A 91 -17.46 5.10 -14.68
CA ARG A 91 -18.35 6.26 -14.83
C ARG A 91 -17.59 7.47 -15.38
N LYS A 92 -16.26 7.41 -15.42
CA LYS A 92 -15.36 8.48 -15.86
C LYS A 92 -14.63 8.08 -17.13
N GLY A 93 -13.93 9.05 -17.72
CA GLY A 93 -13.02 8.77 -18.82
C GLY A 93 -11.91 7.80 -18.38
N GLU A 94 -11.31 7.13 -19.35
CA GLU A 94 -10.26 6.17 -19.10
C GLU A 94 -9.07 6.80 -18.35
N PHE A 95 -8.74 6.22 -17.20
CA PHE A 95 -7.67 6.61 -16.28
C PHE A 95 -7.79 8.03 -15.71
N GLN A 96 -8.97 8.64 -15.79
CA GLN A 96 -9.22 9.91 -15.11
C GLN A 96 -9.27 9.72 -13.59
N ASP A 97 -10.02 8.69 -13.16
CA ASP A 97 -10.14 8.32 -11.75
C ASP A 97 -9.74 6.85 -11.60
N VAL A 98 -8.64 6.60 -10.89
CA VAL A 98 -8.14 5.26 -10.57
C VAL A 98 -8.05 5.12 -9.06
N TYR A 99 -8.75 4.13 -8.52
CA TYR A 99 -8.83 3.88 -7.09
C TYR A 99 -8.05 2.65 -6.70
N ALA A 100 -7.42 2.69 -5.53
CA ALA A 100 -6.82 1.54 -4.89
C ALA A 100 -7.63 1.17 -3.64
N VAL A 101 -7.97 -0.11 -3.51
CA VAL A 101 -8.62 -0.68 -2.33
C VAL A 101 -7.64 -1.63 -1.67
N ILE A 102 -7.46 -1.43 -0.36
CA ILE A 102 -6.64 -2.25 0.53
C ILE A 102 -7.44 -2.54 1.80
N ASP A 103 -6.93 -3.46 2.63
CA ASP A 103 -7.50 -3.69 3.95
C ASP A 103 -7.41 -2.43 4.83
N PHE A 104 -8.45 -2.18 5.62
CA PHE A 104 -8.52 -0.99 6.47
C PHE A 104 -7.37 -0.93 7.49
N TRP A 105 -6.95 -2.07 8.05
CA TRP A 105 -5.85 -2.10 9.01
C TRP A 105 -4.50 -1.85 8.32
N GLU A 106 -4.34 -2.32 7.09
CA GLU A 106 -3.15 -2.01 6.28
C GLU A 106 -3.08 -0.52 5.94
N PHE A 107 -4.21 0.10 5.59
CA PHE A 107 -4.28 1.55 5.41
C PHE A 107 -3.84 2.30 6.67
N LEU A 108 -4.31 1.91 7.86
CA LEU A 108 -3.89 2.53 9.12
C LEU A 108 -2.38 2.34 9.40
N LYS A 109 -1.81 1.18 9.05
CA LYS A 109 -0.36 0.92 9.18
C LYS A 109 0.44 1.84 8.26
N LEU A 110 -0.02 2.08 7.03
CA LEU A 110 0.61 3.03 6.11
C LEU A 110 0.58 4.45 6.68
N LEU A 111 -0.58 4.92 7.15
CA LEU A 111 -0.70 6.25 7.78
C LEU A 111 0.19 6.41 9.01
N LYS A 112 0.35 5.36 9.83
CA LYS A 112 1.23 5.38 11.00
C LYS A 112 2.70 5.55 10.61
N LYS A 113 3.13 4.96 9.49
CA LYS A 113 4.52 5.04 9.02
C LYS A 113 4.88 6.47 8.57
N ASP A 114 3.93 7.19 8.00
CA ASP A 114 4.13 8.54 7.48
C ASP A 114 3.90 9.65 8.52
N LYS A 115 3.35 9.31 9.70
CA LYS A 115 3.07 10.28 10.75
C LYS A 115 4.21 10.33 11.77
N GLU A 116 4.62 11.54 12.14
CA GLU A 116 5.40 11.72 13.37
C GLU A 116 4.63 11.10 14.55
N PRO A 117 5.29 10.31 15.41
CA PRO A 117 4.62 9.69 16.53
C PRO A 117 3.97 10.79 17.36
N LEU A 118 2.65 10.72 17.52
CA LEU A 118 1.96 11.56 18.48
C LEU A 118 2.57 11.24 19.84
N ILE A 119 3.35 12.19 20.38
CA ILE A 119 3.88 12.10 21.73
C ILE A 119 2.65 12.07 22.63
N LYS A 120 2.31 10.88 23.09
CA LYS A 120 1.25 10.73 24.08
C LYS A 120 1.69 11.52 25.30
N GLU A 121 0.82 12.37 25.82
CA GLU A 121 1.15 13.08 27.05
C GLU A 121 1.60 12.06 28.10
N PRO A 122 2.74 12.30 28.78
CA PRO A 122 3.25 11.38 29.76
C PRO A 122 2.18 11.17 30.83
N ASP A 123 1.83 9.92 31.10
CA ASP A 123 1.00 9.59 32.25
C ASP A 123 1.75 9.92 33.55
N ARG A 124 1.07 9.81 34.69
CA ARG A 124 1.66 10.21 35.99
C ARG A 124 2.96 9.45 36.27
N GLU A 125 3.02 8.16 35.94
CA GLU A 125 4.21 7.33 36.16
C GLU A 125 5.36 7.76 35.24
N PHE A 126 5.06 8.01 33.98
CA PHE A 126 6.05 8.45 33.00
C PHE A 126 6.55 9.85 33.30
N LYS A 127 5.71 10.77 33.80
CA LYS A 127 6.12 12.10 34.31
C LYS A 127 7.13 11.97 35.46
N TRP A 128 6.88 11.06 36.41
CA TRP A 128 7.83 10.79 37.50
C TRP A 128 9.16 10.24 37.01
N LYS A 129 9.14 9.30 36.05
CA LYS A 129 10.35 8.75 35.42
C LYS A 129 11.16 9.83 34.68
N LEU A 130 10.47 10.68 33.92
CA LEU A 130 11.07 11.83 33.23
C LEU A 130 11.71 12.82 34.20
N GLN A 131 11.02 13.14 35.30
CA GLN A 131 11.55 14.06 36.30
C GLN A 131 12.83 13.50 36.95
N ARG A 132 12.82 12.21 37.34
CA ARG A 132 14.01 11.56 37.88
C ARG A 132 15.19 11.56 36.91
N LEU A 133 14.93 11.31 35.62
CA LEU A 133 15.95 11.37 34.59
C LEU A 133 16.57 12.78 34.49
N ILE A 134 15.73 13.82 34.49
CA ILE A 134 16.18 15.23 34.47
C ILE A 134 17.05 15.54 35.69
N ASP A 135 16.63 15.09 36.88
CA ASP A 135 17.35 15.35 38.13
C ASP A 135 18.71 14.64 38.14
N SER A 136 18.76 13.38 37.69
CA SER A 136 20.02 12.63 37.55
C SER A 136 20.96 13.28 36.54
N ALA A 137 20.48 13.72 35.38
CA ALA A 137 21.30 14.39 34.38
C ALA A 137 21.87 15.72 34.90
N LYS A 138 21.08 16.49 35.65
CA LYS A 138 21.53 17.73 36.30
C LYS A 138 22.62 17.47 37.34
N ALA A 139 22.50 16.40 38.12
CA ALA A 139 23.51 16.03 39.11
C ALA A 139 24.86 15.73 38.45
N VAL A 140 24.86 14.91 37.39
CA VAL A 140 26.07 14.59 36.63
C VAL A 140 26.68 15.84 35.98
N LEU A 141 25.86 16.69 35.37
CA LEU A 141 26.34 17.95 34.76
C LEU A 141 26.98 18.90 35.78
N LYS A 142 26.55 18.83 37.05
CA LYS A 142 27.14 19.62 38.12
C LYS A 142 28.52 19.13 38.49
N GLU A 143 28.72 17.80 38.55
CA GLU A 143 30.02 17.17 38.82
C GLU A 143 31.03 17.38 37.68
N VAL A 144 30.57 17.40 36.43
CA VAL A 144 31.45 17.62 35.27
C VAL A 144 31.88 19.09 35.12
N LYS A 145 31.11 20.03 35.67
CA LYS A 145 31.42 21.48 35.63
C LYS A 145 32.20 21.99 36.84
N SER A 146 32.38 21.16 37.87
CA SER A 146 33.22 21.41 39.04
C SER A 146 34.60 20.79 38.86
#